data_AF-A0A0F9D8J6-F1
#
_entry.id   AF-A0A0F9D8J6-F1
#
_cell.length_a   1.000
_cell.length_b   1.000
_cell.length_c   1.000
_cell.angle_alpha   90.00
_cell.angle_beta   90.00
_cell.angle_gamma   90.00
#
_symmetry.space_group_name_H-M   'P 1'
#
loop_
_entity.id
_entity.type
_entity.pdbx_description
1 polymer ?
#
loop_
_entity_poly.entity_id
_entity_poly.type
_entity_poly.pdbx_seq_one_letter_code
_entity_poly.pdbx_strand_id
1 'polypeptide(L)'
;MKGFVKNESDRTVFVLQRNINPGFSLTFDDAYVVVGKKSGKKRGPTFVNWLREAYFQDPRWAFYKDEGEAYFEEEDIVASSRTASSQGAGKNLVRRDDAREEGIAMALKILDSEIVTARILIDKCKDRSVLKKTLAASKLRAGKEAHMRHLIRRLEQVYF
;
A
#
# COMPACT_ATOMS: atom_id res chain seq x y z
N MET A 1 12.35 25.07 -2.10
CA MET A 1 11.23 25.22 -3.04
C MET A 1 10.02 25.46 -2.19
N LYS A 2 9.29 26.51 -2.50
CA LYS A 2 8.16 26.94 -1.71
C LYS A 2 6.90 26.19 -2.16
N GLY A 3 6.10 25.71 -1.20
CA GLY A 3 4.91 24.90 -1.45
C GLY A 3 4.87 23.52 -0.78
N PHE A 4 3.69 22.91 -0.85
CA PHE A 4 3.37 21.64 -0.22
C PHE A 4 2.31 20.84 -1.00
N VAL A 5 2.29 19.53 -0.79
CA VAL A 5 1.23 18.63 -1.22
C VAL A 5 0.38 18.25 -0.02
N LYS A 6 -0.95 18.31 -0.14
CA LYS A 6 -1.91 18.01 0.93
C LYS A 6 -2.72 16.78 0.57
N ASN A 7 -2.95 15.93 1.57
CA ASN A 7 -3.90 14.83 1.46
C ASN A 7 -5.32 15.36 1.73
N GLU A 8 -6.16 15.42 0.71
CA GLU A 8 -7.57 15.80 0.83
C GLU A 8 -8.52 14.60 0.99
N SER A 9 -7.97 13.39 1.10
CA SER A 9 -8.78 12.20 1.37
C SER A 9 -9.13 12.02 2.84
N ASP A 10 -10.22 11.31 3.09
CA ASP A 10 -10.69 10.96 4.44
C ASP A 10 -9.87 9.84 5.12
N ARG A 11 -8.77 9.39 4.49
CA ARG A 11 -7.95 8.27 4.99
C ARG A 11 -6.46 8.59 4.97
N THR A 12 -5.73 7.98 5.89
CA THR A 12 -4.26 8.04 5.88
C THR A 12 -3.72 7.27 4.69
N VAL A 13 -2.86 7.92 3.90
CA VAL A 13 -2.22 7.31 2.74
C VAL A 13 -0.71 7.23 2.97
N PHE A 14 -0.11 6.10 2.61
CA PHE A 14 1.33 5.91 2.70
C PHE A 14 2.00 6.27 1.37
N VAL A 15 2.72 7.38 1.34
CA VAL A 15 3.46 7.85 0.16
C VAL A 15 4.85 8.34 0.58
N LEU A 16 5.86 8.15 -0.27
CA LEU A 16 7.25 8.54 0.01
C LEU A 16 7.80 7.95 1.33
N GLN A 17 7.42 6.72 1.65
CA GLN A 17 7.80 6.00 2.88
C GLN A 17 7.28 6.64 4.18
N ARG A 18 6.25 7.48 4.12
CA ARG A 18 5.65 8.14 5.29
C ARG A 18 4.13 8.03 5.25
N ASN A 19 3.52 7.95 6.43
CA ASN A 19 2.06 8.06 6.57
C ASN A 19 1.69 9.53 6.49
N ILE A 20 0.81 9.90 5.55
CA ILE A 20 0.25 11.24 5.42
C ILE A 20 -1.23 11.17 5.80
N ASN A 21 -1.56 11.71 6.96
CA ASN A 21 -2.92 11.74 7.48
C ASN A 21 -3.82 12.69 6.68
N PRO A 22 -5.14 12.51 6.72
CA PRO A 22 -6.12 13.46 6.18
C PRO A 22 -5.85 14.89 6.67
N GLY A 23 -5.81 15.85 5.75
CA GLY A 23 -5.59 17.26 6.09
C GLY A 23 -4.13 17.64 6.39
N PHE A 24 -3.22 16.67 6.50
CA PHE A 24 -1.79 16.95 6.67
C PHE A 24 -1.13 17.25 5.33
N SER A 25 -0.15 18.15 5.38
CA SER A 25 0.66 18.56 4.24
C SER A 25 2.09 18.03 4.33
N LEU A 26 2.68 17.80 3.17
CA LEU A 26 4.09 17.47 3.00
C LEU A 26 4.74 18.56 2.16
N THR A 27 5.81 19.16 2.65
CA THR A 27 6.52 20.20 1.91
C THR A 27 7.27 19.63 0.71
N PHE A 28 7.40 20.43 -0.36
CA PHE A 28 8.17 19.98 -1.53
C PHE A 28 9.66 19.79 -1.22
N ASP A 29 10.20 20.54 -0.24
CA ASP A 29 11.58 20.37 0.19
C ASP A 29 11.79 19.02 0.88
N ASP A 30 10.86 18.58 1.73
CA ASP A 30 10.90 17.24 2.32
C ASP A 30 10.79 16.15 1.26
N ALA A 31 9.85 16.30 0.32
CA ALA A 31 9.70 15.37 -0.79
C ALA A 31 11.00 15.31 -1.64
N TYR A 32 11.65 16.45 -1.87
CA TYR A 32 12.89 16.52 -2.63
C TYR A 32 14.05 15.79 -1.94
N VAL A 33 14.14 15.88 -0.61
CA VAL A 33 15.15 15.14 0.16
C VAL A 33 14.96 13.63 0.02
N VAL A 34 13.71 13.14 0.06
CA VAL A 34 13.41 11.70 0.03
C VAL A 34 13.60 11.11 -1.37
N VAL A 35 13.04 11.75 -2.39
CA VAL A 35 13.00 11.20 -3.76
C VAL A 35 13.68 12.06 -4.82
N GLY A 36 13.71 13.38 -4.65
CA GLY A 36 14.31 14.30 -5.63
C GLY A 36 15.81 14.12 -5.82
N LYS A 37 16.56 13.92 -4.73
CA LYS A 37 18.01 13.62 -4.80
C LYS A 37 18.29 12.29 -5.52
N LYS A 38 17.44 11.28 -5.31
CA LYS A 38 17.60 9.94 -5.89
C LYS A 38 17.17 9.88 -7.36
N SER A 39 16.19 10.69 -7.76
CA SER A 39 15.68 10.72 -9.13
C SER A 39 16.51 11.57 -10.10
N GLY A 40 17.55 12.25 -9.60
CA GLY A 40 18.43 13.12 -10.41
C GLY A 40 17.72 14.37 -10.96
N LYS A 41 16.53 14.69 -10.46
CA LYS A 41 15.77 15.86 -10.92
C LYS A 41 16.28 17.13 -10.24
N LYS A 42 16.38 18.21 -11.00
CA LYS A 42 16.71 19.54 -10.45
C LYS A 42 15.57 20.06 -9.59
N ARG A 43 15.91 20.79 -8.52
CA ARG A 43 14.93 21.53 -7.71
C ARG A 43 14.20 22.53 -8.62
N GLY A 44 12.87 22.51 -8.61
CA GLY A 44 12.04 23.44 -9.38
C GLY A 44 10.72 22.82 -9.84
N PRO A 45 9.95 23.52 -10.68
CA PRO A 45 8.68 23.04 -11.22
C PRO A 45 8.77 21.67 -11.89
N THR A 46 9.90 21.39 -12.54
CA THR A 46 10.17 20.09 -13.17
C THR A 46 10.15 18.92 -12.17
N PHE A 47 10.59 19.17 -10.93
CA PHE A 47 10.50 18.17 -9.86
C PHE A 47 9.05 18.01 -9.37
N VAL A 48 8.30 19.10 -9.22
CA VAL A 48 6.91 19.04 -8.75
C VAL A 48 6.02 18.30 -9.76
N ASN A 49 6.19 18.55 -11.05
CA ASN A 49 5.46 17.85 -12.11
C ASN A 49 5.78 16.35 -12.09
N TRP A 50 7.07 16.01 -11.99
CA TRP A 50 7.49 14.62 -11.86
C TRP A 50 6.96 13.97 -10.57
N LEU A 51 6.92 14.72 -9.47
CA LEU A 51 6.42 14.23 -8.18
C LEU A 51 4.92 13.90 -8.27
N ARG A 52 4.13 14.76 -8.92
CA ARG A 52 2.72 14.53 -9.23
C ARG A 52 2.55 13.26 -10.07
N GLU A 53 3.26 13.16 -11.20
CA GLU A 53 3.15 12.01 -12.11
C GLU A 53 3.64 10.68 -11.50
N ALA A 54 4.70 10.71 -10.67
CA ALA A 54 5.34 9.49 -10.19
C ALA A 54 4.72 8.94 -8.90
N TYR A 55 4.20 9.79 -8.02
CA TYR A 55 3.76 9.39 -6.67
C TYR A 55 2.34 9.83 -6.31
N PHE A 56 1.82 10.91 -6.90
CA PHE A 56 0.55 11.52 -6.54
C PHE A 56 -0.39 11.57 -7.74
N GLN A 57 -0.66 10.41 -8.33
CA GLN A 57 -1.53 10.24 -9.51
C GLN A 57 -3.03 10.31 -9.17
N ASP A 58 -3.39 10.09 -7.90
CA ASP A 58 -4.77 10.11 -7.41
C ASP A 58 -5.26 11.57 -7.30
N PRO A 59 -6.48 11.93 -7.77
CA PRO A 59 -7.04 13.27 -7.65
C PRO A 59 -7.19 13.77 -6.20
N ARG A 60 -7.04 12.89 -5.20
CA ARG A 60 -7.09 13.24 -3.77
C ARG A 60 -5.92 14.08 -3.26
N TRP A 61 -4.93 14.39 -4.10
CA TRP A 61 -3.74 15.13 -3.74
C TRP A 61 -3.76 16.53 -4.33
N ALA A 62 -3.79 17.54 -3.47
CA ALA A 62 -3.75 18.94 -3.87
C ALA A 62 -2.34 19.52 -3.68
N PHE A 63 -1.84 20.26 -4.67
CA PHE A 63 -0.50 20.87 -4.68
C PHE A 63 -0.63 22.37 -4.53
N TYR A 64 0.13 22.99 -3.62
CA TYR A 64 0.07 24.42 -3.31
C TYR A 64 1.45 25.07 -3.36
N LYS A 65 1.53 26.34 -3.77
CA LYS A 65 2.81 27.08 -3.91
C LYS A 65 3.30 27.79 -2.65
N ASP A 66 2.41 28.20 -1.75
CA ASP A 66 2.72 28.63 -0.36
C ASP A 66 1.50 29.18 0.40
N GLU A 67 0.54 29.83 -0.28
CA GLU A 67 -0.60 30.50 0.36
C GLU A 67 -1.92 30.23 -0.38
N GLY A 68 -2.40 28.98 -0.33
CA GLY A 68 -3.70 28.61 -0.89
C GLY A 68 -3.79 28.59 -2.42
N GLU A 69 -2.80 29.15 -3.12
CA GLU A 69 -2.72 29.06 -4.58
C GLU A 69 -2.35 27.65 -5.02
N ALA A 70 -3.25 27.06 -5.82
CA ALA A 70 -3.01 25.78 -6.46
C ALA A 70 -1.77 25.87 -7.37
N TYR A 71 -0.91 24.87 -7.29
CA TYR A 71 0.30 24.80 -8.10
C TYR A 71 -0.01 24.61 -9.58
N PHE A 72 -1.13 23.95 -9.86
CA PHE A 72 -1.68 23.63 -11.18
C PHE A 72 -3.09 24.22 -11.28
N GLU A 73 -3.43 24.82 -12.41
CA GLU A 73 -4.81 25.26 -12.71
C GLU A 73 -5.72 24.02 -12.91
N GLU A 74 -7.00 24.14 -12.60
CA GLU A 74 -7.98 23.03 -12.41
C GLU A 74 -8.27 22.16 -13.65
N GLU A 75 -7.65 22.43 -14.80
CA GLU A 75 -7.79 21.63 -16.01
C GLU A 75 -6.44 21.04 -16.43
N ASP A 76 -6.22 19.78 -16.06
CA ASP A 76 -5.64 18.75 -16.93
C ASP A 76 -5.38 17.47 -16.10
N ILE A 77 -6.42 16.65 -16.00
CA ILE A 77 -6.26 15.20 -15.80
C ILE A 77 -6.55 14.56 -17.16
N VAL A 78 -5.74 14.87 -18.17
CA VAL A 78 -5.66 13.96 -19.32
C VAL A 78 -5.02 12.70 -18.79
N ALA A 79 -5.87 11.69 -18.60
CA ALA A 79 -5.49 10.32 -18.31
C ALA A 79 -4.55 9.81 -19.42
N SER A 80 -3.26 10.14 -19.31
CA SER A 80 -2.23 9.50 -20.11
C SER A 80 -2.02 8.12 -19.52
N SER A 81 -2.81 7.17 -20.02
CA SER A 81 -2.50 5.75 -19.93
C SER A 81 -1.16 5.53 -20.63
N ARG A 82 -0.06 5.75 -19.90
CA ARG A 82 1.24 5.27 -20.34
C ARG A 82 1.25 3.76 -20.16
N THR A 83 0.83 3.07 -21.21
CA THR A 83 1.23 1.70 -21.53
C THR A 83 2.74 1.70 -21.67
N ALA A 84 3.44 1.66 -20.53
CA ALA A 84 4.88 1.55 -20.51
C ALA A 84 5.24 0.14 -20.97
N SER A 85 5.56 0.04 -22.27
CA SER A 85 6.42 -0.98 -22.86
C SER A 85 7.67 -1.13 -22.00
N SER A 86 7.57 -1.98 -20.98
CA SER A 86 8.66 -2.40 -20.13
C SER A 86 8.88 -3.89 -20.40
N GLN A 87 9.56 -4.17 -21.52
CA GLN A 87 10.31 -5.40 -21.65
C GLN A 87 11.27 -5.46 -20.45
N GLY A 88 10.95 -6.28 -19.44
CA GLY A 88 11.92 -6.72 -18.44
C GLY A 88 11.54 -6.76 -16.96
N ALA A 89 10.35 -6.32 -16.51
CA ALA A 89 10.02 -6.31 -15.07
C ALA A 89 8.64 -6.89 -14.67
N GLY A 90 7.77 -7.20 -15.64
CA GLY A 90 6.39 -7.64 -15.37
C GLY A 90 6.23 -9.00 -14.69
N LYS A 91 7.24 -9.89 -14.77
CA LYS A 91 7.10 -11.26 -14.25
C LYS A 91 7.08 -11.36 -12.71
N ASN A 92 7.57 -10.34 -12.00
CA ASN A 92 7.65 -10.37 -10.53
C ASN A 92 6.58 -9.52 -9.83
N LEU A 93 6.00 -8.51 -10.50
CA LEU A 93 4.90 -7.72 -9.94
C LEU A 93 3.57 -8.48 -9.99
N VAL A 94 3.25 -9.09 -11.14
CA VAL A 94 2.04 -9.92 -11.30
C VAL A 94 2.01 -11.04 -10.27
N ARG A 95 3.14 -11.75 -10.07
CA ARG A 95 3.24 -12.81 -9.04
C ARG A 95 3.05 -12.32 -7.60
N ARG A 96 3.38 -11.06 -7.29
CA ARG A 96 3.22 -10.53 -5.93
C ARG A 96 1.78 -10.17 -5.63
N ASP A 97 1.04 -9.66 -6.62
CA ASP A 97 -0.37 -9.36 -6.47
C ASP A 97 -1.20 -10.66 -6.48
N ASP A 98 -0.89 -11.60 -7.36
CA ASP A 98 -1.53 -12.93 -7.38
C ASP A 98 -1.31 -13.69 -6.06
N ALA A 99 -0.08 -13.72 -5.54
CA ALA A 99 0.23 -14.37 -4.25
C ALA A 99 -0.45 -13.66 -3.07
N ARG A 100 -0.69 -12.35 -3.17
CA ARG A 100 -1.39 -11.58 -2.14
C ARG A 100 -2.89 -11.87 -2.15
N GLU A 101 -3.51 -11.99 -3.32
CA GLU A 101 -4.91 -12.38 -3.47
C GLU A 101 -5.15 -13.83 -3.04
N GLU A 102 -4.28 -14.76 -3.47
CA GLU A 102 -4.33 -16.17 -3.05
C GLU A 102 -4.19 -16.32 -1.53
N GLY A 103 -3.31 -15.55 -0.91
CA GLY A 103 -3.14 -15.54 0.55
C GLY A 103 -4.36 -15.04 1.31
N ILE A 104 -5.09 -14.06 0.75
CA ILE A 104 -6.35 -13.56 1.32
C ILE A 104 -7.45 -14.61 1.17
N ALA A 105 -7.58 -15.20 -0.01
CA ALA A 105 -8.56 -16.26 -0.28
C ALA A 105 -8.36 -17.48 0.64
N MET A 106 -7.11 -17.89 0.86
CA MET A 106 -6.77 -18.99 1.77
C MET A 106 -7.10 -18.64 3.23
N ALA A 107 -6.84 -17.41 3.67
CA ALA A 107 -7.16 -16.96 5.01
C ALA A 107 -8.68 -16.98 5.29
N LEU A 108 -9.49 -16.51 4.33
CA LEU A 108 -10.95 -16.57 4.43
C LEU A 108 -11.45 -18.01 4.45
N LYS A 109 -10.92 -18.87 3.56
CA LYS A 109 -11.27 -20.29 3.51
C LYS A 109 -11.02 -21.00 4.84
N ILE A 110 -9.91 -20.71 5.53
CA ILE A 110 -9.61 -21.28 6.86
C ILE A 110 -10.64 -20.83 7.91
N LEU A 111 -11.05 -19.56 7.87
CA LEU A 111 -11.99 -18.99 8.84
C LEU A 111 -13.42 -19.47 8.64
N ASP A 112 -13.83 -19.65 7.40
CA ASP A 112 -15.19 -20.07 7.04
C ASP A 112 -15.37 -21.59 7.14
N SER A 113 -14.26 -22.34 7.17
CA SER A 113 -14.27 -23.79 7.37
C SER A 113 -14.53 -24.19 8.83
N GLU A 114 -15.17 -25.36 9.00
CA GLU A 114 -15.21 -26.06 10.29
C GLU A 114 -13.82 -26.41 10.81
N ILE A 115 -13.69 -26.59 12.13
CA ILE A 115 -12.39 -26.73 12.80
C ILE A 115 -11.54 -27.90 12.26
N VAL A 116 -12.17 -29.02 11.89
CA VAL A 116 -11.47 -30.21 11.37
C VAL A 116 -10.80 -29.89 10.04
N THR A 117 -11.54 -29.27 9.12
CA THR A 117 -11.05 -28.86 7.80
C THR A 117 -10.06 -27.70 7.92
N ALA A 118 -10.34 -26.74 8.79
CA ALA A 118 -9.45 -25.61 9.06
C ALA A 118 -8.09 -26.08 9.57
N ARG A 119 -8.04 -27.08 10.46
CA ARG A 119 -6.78 -27.66 10.95
C ARG A 119 -5.93 -28.22 9.80
N ILE A 120 -6.52 -28.99 8.90
CA ILE A 120 -5.81 -29.55 7.73
C ILE A 120 -5.25 -28.42 6.85
N LEU A 121 -6.03 -27.35 6.64
CA LEU A 121 -5.60 -26.20 5.85
C LEU A 121 -4.48 -25.40 6.54
N ILE A 122 -4.56 -25.23 7.86
CA ILE A 122 -3.54 -24.57 8.67
C ILE A 122 -2.23 -25.36 8.63
N ASP A 123 -2.28 -26.68 8.82
CA ASP A 123 -1.08 -27.54 8.82
C ASP A 123 -0.39 -27.52 7.43
N LYS A 124 -1.18 -27.47 6.36
CA LYS A 124 -0.67 -27.34 4.98
C LYS A 124 -0.14 -25.96 4.64
N CYS A 125 -0.58 -24.91 5.35
CA CYS A 125 -0.14 -23.55 5.10
C CYS A 125 1.31 -23.35 5.61
N LYS A 126 2.22 -23.03 4.69
CA LYS A 126 3.62 -22.68 5.00
C LYS A 126 3.87 -21.17 5.05
N ASP A 127 2.94 -20.38 4.50
CA ASP A 127 3.08 -18.93 4.43
C ASP A 127 2.72 -18.28 5.76
N ARG A 128 3.75 -17.79 6.44
CA ARG A 128 3.66 -17.04 7.70
C ARG A 128 2.76 -15.81 7.59
N SER A 129 2.77 -15.13 6.45
CA SER A 129 1.98 -13.92 6.24
C SER A 129 0.48 -14.23 6.24
N VAL A 130 0.10 -15.37 5.64
CA VAL A 130 -1.28 -15.87 5.63
C VAL A 130 -1.70 -16.23 7.06
N LEU A 131 -0.92 -17.06 7.75
CA LEU A 131 -1.24 -17.49 9.13
C LEU A 131 -1.43 -16.32 10.10
N LYS A 132 -0.59 -15.27 10.01
CA LYS A 132 -0.73 -14.05 10.83
C LYS A 132 -2.01 -13.28 10.53
N LYS A 133 -2.33 -13.10 9.24
CA LYS A 133 -3.54 -12.41 8.80
C LYS A 133 -4.78 -13.19 9.23
N THR A 134 -4.78 -14.51 9.07
CA THR A 134 -5.85 -15.39 9.52
C THR A 134 -6.04 -15.29 11.03
N LEU A 135 -4.96 -15.29 11.82
CA LEU A 135 -5.04 -15.14 13.28
C LEU A 135 -5.64 -13.80 13.69
N ALA A 136 -5.21 -12.71 13.05
CA ALA A 136 -5.76 -11.37 13.32
C ALA A 136 -7.26 -11.31 12.99
N ALA A 137 -7.67 -11.87 11.85
CA ALA A 137 -9.07 -11.96 11.46
C ALA A 137 -9.90 -12.91 12.35
N SER A 138 -9.29 -13.96 12.90
CA SER A 138 -9.94 -14.89 13.83
C SER A 138 -10.36 -14.18 15.13
N LYS A 139 -9.53 -13.26 15.63
CA LYS A 139 -9.80 -12.49 16.86
C LYS A 139 -11.02 -11.58 16.74
N LEU A 140 -11.38 -11.19 15.51
CA LEU A 140 -12.51 -10.33 15.23
C LEU A 140 -13.84 -11.10 15.11
N ARG A 141 -13.81 -12.44 15.13
CA ARG A 141 -14.99 -13.29 14.95
C ARG A 141 -15.27 -14.12 16.21
N ALA A 142 -16.51 -14.10 16.70
CA ALA A 142 -16.93 -14.92 17.83
C ALA A 142 -16.87 -16.43 17.51
N GLY A 143 -16.51 -17.25 18.50
CA GLY A 143 -16.51 -18.72 18.37
C GLY A 143 -15.34 -19.32 17.58
N LYS A 144 -14.28 -18.55 17.27
CA LYS A 144 -13.09 -19.03 16.54
C LYS A 144 -11.88 -19.30 17.43
N GLU A 145 -12.07 -19.49 18.73
CA GLU A 145 -10.99 -19.76 19.69
C GLU A 145 -10.19 -21.04 19.37
N ALA A 146 -10.88 -22.09 18.89
CA ALA A 146 -10.22 -23.32 18.47
C ALA A 146 -9.30 -23.08 17.26
N HIS A 147 -9.76 -22.33 16.25
CA HIS A 147 -8.94 -21.92 15.09
C HIS A 147 -7.72 -21.12 15.54
N MET A 148 -7.89 -20.19 16.49
CA MET A 148 -6.78 -19.41 17.04
C MET A 148 -5.71 -20.28 17.69
N ARG A 149 -6.09 -21.26 18.51
CA ARG A 149 -5.12 -22.17 19.16
C ARG A 149 -4.30 -22.96 18.15
N HIS A 150 -4.94 -23.44 17.08
CA HIS A 150 -4.24 -24.15 16.01
C HIS A 150 -3.34 -23.23 15.18
N LEU A 151 -3.79 -22.00 14.89
CA LEU A 151 -2.98 -20.99 14.18
C LEU A 151 -1.74 -20.58 14.98
N ILE A 152 -1.85 -20.42 16.30
CA ILE A 152 -0.72 -20.07 17.17
C ILE A 152 0.31 -21.19 17.18
N ARG A 153 -0.11 -22.44 17.44
CA ARG A 153 0.79 -23.61 17.41
C ARG A 153 1.49 -23.75 16.06
N ARG A 154 0.75 -23.53 14.97
CA ARG A 154 1.34 -23.62 13.62
C ARG A 154 2.33 -22.49 13.36
N LEU A 155 2.03 -21.27 13.82
CA LEU A 155 2.97 -20.15 13.74
C LEU A 155 4.25 -20.45 14.52
N GLU A 156 4.17 -21.02 15.72
CA GLU A 156 5.35 -21.42 16.51
C GLU A 156 6.23 -22.42 15.74
N GLN A 157 5.64 -23.44 15.14
CA GLN A 157 6.36 -24.43 14.31
C GLN A 157 6.97 -23.87 13.01
N VAL A 158 6.51 -22.73 12.53
CA VAL A 158 7.03 -22.07 11.33
C VAL A 158 8.09 -21.02 11.69
N TYR A 159 8.11 -20.58 12.95
CA TYR A 159 9.07 -19.59 13.47
C TYR A 159 10.37 -20.21 13.99
N PHE A 160 10.34 -21.48 14.39
CA PHE A 160 11.47 -22.29 14.85
C PHE A 160 11.72 -23.43 13.87
#